data_AF-A0A831T6J2-F1
#
_entry.id   AF-A0A831T6J2-F1
#
_cell.length_a   1.000
_cell.length_b   1.000
_cell.length_c   1.000
_cell.angle_alpha   90.00
_cell.angle_beta   90.00
_cell.angle_gamma   90.00
#
_symmetry.space_group_name_H-M   'P 1'
#
loop_
_entity.id
_entity.type
_entity.pdbx_description
1 polymer ?
#
loop_
_entity_poly.entity_id
_entity_poly.type
_entity_poly.pdbx_seq_one_letter_code
_entity_poly.pdbx_strand_id
1 'polypeptide(L)'
;MLDGVGVFATIGTLCLASAAWPLMRGLRAARGTPLWPTVLWLSAAWLAGLAVGPGLLAGYAYRPWLHIALALAACAGVSVLGARRPGLGAWNFVTLGLLAVLLLPLLEQRWNAQHWGLDAPRTAFLAVVLLVGVVNFLPTRWGLWASVAGACFTMGVIVLARTDIAPETAARLVAAALGGLGLACWGAWLVLRRRSSAGPVDRIWLAFRDRFGLVWARRVQEQFNQAALHAQHAARLSWPGLVGDEKQQEQLRELLLAVLKRFGVQDRAST
;
A
#
# COMPACT_ATOMS: atom_id res chain seq x y z
N MET A 1 32.30 11.39 -15.24
CA MET A 1 31.02 11.90 -15.75
C MET A 1 30.02 10.76 -15.57
N LEU A 2 28.93 10.95 -14.82
CA LEU A 2 27.88 9.91 -14.75
C LEU A 2 27.22 9.81 -16.13
N ASP A 3 27.03 8.60 -16.62
CA ASP A 3 26.23 8.38 -17.81
C ASP A 3 24.75 8.70 -17.52
N GLY A 4 23.93 8.76 -18.57
CA GLY A 4 22.51 9.10 -18.43
C GLY A 4 21.79 8.18 -17.43
N VAL A 5 22.13 6.88 -17.40
CA VAL A 5 21.55 5.88 -16.51
C VAL A 5 21.89 6.17 -15.05
N GLY A 6 23.15 6.47 -14.73
CA GLY A 6 23.59 6.82 -13.38
C GLY A 6 22.86 8.03 -12.80
N VAL A 7 22.58 9.04 -13.63
CA VAL A 7 21.79 10.21 -13.23
C VAL A 7 20.35 9.81 -12.86
N PHE A 8 19.66 9.05 -13.72
CA PHE A 8 18.30 8.59 -13.44
C PHE A 8 18.25 7.73 -12.17
N ALA A 9 19.17 6.77 -12.03
CA ALA A 9 19.25 5.89 -10.86
C ALA A 9 19.45 6.68 -9.56
N THR A 10 20.32 7.70 -9.59
CA THR A 10 20.56 8.59 -8.45
C THR A 10 19.28 9.34 -8.06
N ILE A 11 18.63 9.99 -9.02
CA ILE A 11 17.39 10.75 -8.79
C ILE A 11 16.30 9.83 -8.24
N GLY A 12 16.05 8.69 -8.89
CA GLY A 12 15.03 7.72 -8.46
C GLY A 12 15.26 7.22 -7.03
N THR A 13 16.50 6.88 -6.69
CA THR A 13 16.88 6.42 -5.35
C THR A 13 16.73 7.51 -4.30
N LEU A 14 17.18 8.73 -4.59
CA LEU A 14 17.03 9.87 -3.67
C LEU A 14 15.56 10.23 -3.44
N CYS A 15 14.74 10.23 -4.50
CA CYS A 15 13.29 10.41 -4.39
C CYS A 15 12.66 9.34 -3.49
N LEU A 16 13.01 8.07 -3.66
CA LEU A 16 12.52 6.99 -2.79
C LEU A 16 13.03 7.15 -1.35
N ALA A 17 14.31 7.49 -1.15
CA ALA A 17 14.90 7.69 0.17
C ALA A 17 14.21 8.82 0.94
N SER A 18 13.84 9.90 0.25
CA SER A 18 13.10 11.02 0.85
C SER A 18 11.74 10.61 1.42
N ALA A 19 11.16 9.49 0.96
CA ALA A 19 9.92 8.93 1.49
C ALA A 19 10.06 8.32 2.89
N ALA A 20 11.27 8.28 3.47
CA ALA A 20 11.49 7.88 4.86
C ALA A 20 10.60 8.67 5.83
N TRP A 21 10.46 9.98 5.63
CA TRP A 21 9.67 10.84 6.50
C TRP A 21 8.16 10.48 6.53
N PRO A 22 7.44 10.48 5.38
CA PRO A 22 6.02 10.10 5.40
C PRO A 22 5.81 8.65 5.87
N LEU A 23 6.74 7.74 5.59
CA LEU A 23 6.69 6.36 6.08
C LEU A 23 6.85 6.27 7.61
N MET A 24 7.81 6.99 8.21
CA MET A 24 7.98 7.07 9.66
C MET A 24 6.74 7.62 10.36
N ARG A 25 6.09 8.61 9.76
CA ARG A 25 4.83 9.16 10.27
C ARG A 25 3.70 8.13 10.17
N GLY A 26 3.62 7.40 9.06
CA GLY A 26 2.70 6.27 8.88
C GLY A 26 2.88 5.18 9.93
N LEU A 27 4.14 4.78 10.20
CA LEU A 27 4.50 3.84 11.26
C LEU A 27 3.96 4.30 12.61
N ARG A 28 4.25 5.54 13.01
CA ARG A 28 3.76 6.09 14.28
C ARG A 28 2.23 6.07 14.36
N ALA A 29 1.55 6.44 13.27
CA ALA A 29 0.08 6.45 13.20
C ALA A 29 -0.53 5.03 13.28
N ALA A 30 0.16 4.02 12.74
CA ALA A 30 -0.30 2.64 12.74
C ALA A 30 -0.05 1.91 14.07
N ARG A 31 0.79 2.45 14.97
CA ARG A 31 1.04 1.84 16.28
C ARG A 31 -0.26 1.64 17.08
N GLY A 32 -0.41 0.44 17.61
CA GLY A 32 -1.60 0.00 18.35
C GLY A 32 -2.81 -0.35 17.48
N THR A 33 -2.74 -0.13 16.16
CA THR A 33 -3.81 -0.49 15.22
C THR A 33 -3.54 -1.86 14.57
N PRO A 34 -4.56 -2.53 14.00
CA PRO A 34 -4.38 -3.74 13.22
C PRO A 34 -3.57 -3.55 11.92
N LEU A 35 -3.32 -2.31 11.49
CA LEU A 35 -2.52 -2.00 10.30
C LEU A 35 -1.01 -2.03 10.56
N TRP A 36 -0.59 -2.23 11.82
CA TRP A 36 0.83 -2.25 12.16
C TRP A 36 1.65 -3.25 11.30
N PRO A 37 1.23 -4.52 11.11
CA PRO A 37 1.95 -5.45 10.22
C PRO A 37 2.03 -4.96 8.77
N THR A 38 0.97 -4.35 8.23
CA THR A 38 0.98 -3.76 6.89
C THR A 38 2.07 -2.73 6.74
N VAL A 39 2.19 -1.80 7.69
CA VAL A 39 3.19 -0.74 7.56
C VAL A 39 4.60 -1.32 7.73
N LEU A 40 4.80 -2.37 8.53
CA LEU A 40 6.07 -3.08 8.60
C LEU A 40 6.45 -3.73 7.26
N TRP A 41 5.50 -4.41 6.59
CA TRP A 41 5.73 -4.98 5.25
C TRP A 41 6.06 -3.89 4.23
N LEU A 42 5.34 -2.78 4.26
CA LEU A 42 5.60 -1.63 3.39
C LEU A 42 6.99 -1.03 3.66
N SER A 43 7.40 -0.93 4.93
CA SER A 43 8.74 -0.46 5.30
C SER A 43 9.83 -1.41 4.82
N ALA A 44 9.62 -2.72 4.92
CA ALA A 44 10.55 -3.72 4.38
C ALA A 44 10.65 -3.61 2.85
N ALA A 45 9.52 -3.45 2.15
CA ALA A 45 9.48 -3.23 0.71
C ALA A 45 10.25 -1.97 0.30
N TRP A 46 10.08 -0.87 1.05
CA TRP A 46 10.81 0.38 0.84
C TRP A 46 12.32 0.20 1.03
N LEU A 47 12.76 -0.47 2.10
CA LEU A 47 14.18 -0.77 2.34
C LEU A 47 14.77 -1.63 1.22
N ALA A 48 14.05 -2.66 0.77
CA ALA A 48 14.47 -3.48 -0.36
C ALA A 48 14.55 -2.65 -1.66
N GLY A 49 13.61 -1.73 -1.88
CA GLY A 49 13.65 -0.78 -2.99
C GLY A 49 14.86 0.15 -2.94
N LEU A 50 15.28 0.59 -1.75
CA LEU A 50 16.53 1.36 -1.60
C LEU A 50 17.77 0.55 -1.95
N ALA A 51 17.78 -0.76 -1.70
CA ALA A 51 18.90 -1.63 -2.07
C ALA A 51 19.03 -1.81 -3.60
N VAL A 52 17.97 -1.57 -4.37
CA VAL A 52 18.00 -1.57 -5.85
C VAL A 52 18.89 -0.44 -6.39
N GLY A 53 18.86 0.73 -5.75
CA GLY A 53 19.60 1.93 -6.19
C GLY A 53 21.11 1.73 -6.31
N PRO A 54 21.81 1.29 -5.25
CA PRO A 54 23.23 0.93 -5.32
C PRO A 54 23.52 -0.14 -6.38
N GLY A 55 22.62 -1.11 -6.57
CA GLY A 55 22.76 -2.12 -7.63
C GLY A 55 22.77 -1.50 -9.02
N LEU A 56 21.89 -0.54 -9.29
CA LEU A 56 21.87 0.21 -10.54
C LEU A 56 23.14 1.07 -10.73
N LEU A 57 23.63 1.72 -9.67
CA LEU A 57 24.78 2.63 -9.74
C LEU A 57 26.13 1.90 -9.86
N ALA A 58 26.27 0.76 -9.18
CA ALA A 58 27.50 -0.01 -9.15
C ALA A 58 27.52 -1.16 -10.18
N GLY A 59 26.44 -1.34 -10.95
CA GLY A 59 26.32 -2.41 -11.93
C GLY A 59 26.17 -3.82 -11.32
N TYR A 60 25.76 -3.91 -10.05
CA TYR A 60 25.49 -5.20 -9.40
C TYR A 60 24.10 -5.73 -9.75
N ALA A 61 23.85 -7.02 -9.43
CA ALA A 61 22.57 -7.67 -9.64
C ALA A 61 21.43 -6.99 -8.84
N TYR A 62 20.71 -6.06 -9.48
CA TYR A 62 19.60 -5.31 -8.87
C TYR A 62 18.24 -6.02 -9.02
N ARG A 63 18.11 -6.96 -9.97
CA ARG A 63 16.84 -7.66 -10.24
C ARG A 63 16.34 -8.52 -9.05
N PRO A 64 17.19 -9.26 -8.32
CA PRO A 64 16.74 -9.96 -7.11
C PRO A 64 16.20 -9.01 -6.04
N TRP A 65 16.85 -7.86 -5.83
CA TRP A 65 16.38 -6.82 -4.90
C TRP A 65 15.05 -6.21 -5.34
N LEU A 66 14.87 -5.96 -6.64
CA LEU A 66 13.62 -5.49 -7.21
C LEU A 66 12.49 -6.50 -6.96
N HIS A 67 12.76 -7.80 -7.16
CA HIS A 67 11.81 -8.86 -6.85
C HIS A 67 11.43 -8.89 -5.37
N ILE A 68 12.40 -8.84 -4.46
CA ILE A 68 12.15 -8.77 -3.01
C ILE A 68 11.27 -7.55 -2.68
N ALA A 69 11.58 -6.38 -3.24
CA ALA A 69 10.80 -5.17 -3.01
C ALA A 69 9.34 -5.32 -3.45
N LEU A 70 9.10 -5.89 -4.63
CA LEU A 70 7.75 -6.16 -5.16
C LEU A 70 7.02 -7.24 -4.34
N ALA A 71 7.70 -8.32 -3.95
CA ALA A 71 7.12 -9.38 -3.12
C ALA A 71 6.68 -8.86 -1.74
N LEU A 72 7.49 -8.01 -1.12
CA LEU A 72 7.16 -7.37 0.16
C LEU A 72 6.02 -6.34 0.00
N ALA A 73 5.99 -5.59 -1.11
CA ALA A 73 4.88 -4.69 -1.42
C ALA A 73 3.56 -5.46 -1.63
N ALA A 74 3.62 -6.61 -2.31
CA ALA A 74 2.49 -7.52 -2.47
C ALA A 74 1.98 -8.03 -1.11
N CYS A 75 2.91 -8.42 -0.21
CA CYS A 75 2.57 -8.82 1.16
C CYS A 75 1.91 -7.69 1.95
N ALA A 76 2.38 -6.44 1.79
CA ALA A 76 1.74 -5.28 2.40
C ALA A 76 0.31 -5.07 1.89
N GLY A 77 0.07 -5.24 0.58
CA GLY A 77 -1.26 -5.17 -0.01
C GLY A 77 -2.21 -6.22 0.58
N VAL A 78 -1.77 -7.47 0.66
CA VAL A 78 -2.56 -8.59 1.21
C VAL A 78 -2.77 -8.45 2.72
N SER A 79 -1.78 -7.98 3.49
CA SER A 79 -1.92 -7.86 4.95
C SER A 79 -3.00 -6.86 5.37
N VAL A 80 -3.29 -5.83 4.56
CA VAL A 80 -4.42 -4.91 4.81
C VAL A 80 -5.75 -5.64 4.82
N LEU A 81 -5.93 -6.64 3.96
CA LEU A 81 -7.20 -7.37 3.84
C LEU A 81 -7.54 -8.18 5.09
N GLY A 82 -6.58 -8.50 5.95
CA GLY A 82 -6.82 -9.11 7.25
C GLY A 82 -6.49 -8.24 8.46
N ALA A 83 -6.36 -6.93 8.27
CA ALA A 83 -6.12 -5.97 9.34
C ALA A 83 -7.39 -5.77 10.22
N ARG A 84 -7.82 -6.82 10.94
CA ARG A 84 -9.00 -6.80 11.82
C ARG A 84 -8.78 -7.66 13.07
N ARG A 85 -9.40 -7.28 14.19
CA ARG A 85 -9.47 -8.09 15.42
C ARG A 85 -10.86 -8.73 15.60
N PRO A 86 -10.96 -9.95 16.15
CA PRO A 86 -9.90 -10.96 16.23
C PRO A 86 -9.54 -11.49 14.82
N GLY A 87 -8.42 -12.21 14.69
CA GLY A 87 -8.01 -12.87 13.43
C GLY A 87 -6.69 -12.39 12.82
N LEU A 88 -6.13 -11.28 13.30
CA LEU A 88 -4.86 -10.72 12.79
C LEU A 88 -3.70 -11.74 12.76
N GLY A 89 -3.60 -12.59 13.78
CA GLY A 89 -2.54 -13.62 13.86
C GLY A 89 -2.62 -14.65 12.73
N ALA A 90 -3.80 -15.22 12.50
CA ALA A 90 -4.02 -16.18 11.41
C ALA A 90 -3.75 -15.56 10.03
N TRP A 91 -4.12 -14.28 9.85
CA TRP A 91 -3.85 -13.60 8.60
C TRP A 91 -2.36 -13.30 8.35
N ASN A 92 -1.60 -12.99 9.40
CA ASN A 92 -0.15 -12.84 9.28
C ASN A 92 0.51 -14.15 8.84
N PHE A 93 0.00 -15.30 9.30
CA PHE A 93 0.46 -16.61 8.82
C PHE A 93 0.20 -16.79 7.32
N VAL A 94 -0.98 -16.41 6.81
CA VAL A 94 -1.29 -16.41 5.37
C VAL A 94 -0.33 -15.50 4.59
N THR A 95 -0.04 -14.31 5.11
CA THR A 95 0.88 -13.35 4.47
C THR A 95 2.32 -13.89 4.44
N LEU A 96 2.76 -14.56 5.51
CA LEU A 96 4.07 -15.22 5.55
C LEU A 96 4.16 -16.40 4.58
N GLY A 97 3.10 -17.21 4.47
CA GLY A 97 3.02 -18.28 3.48
C GLY A 97 3.09 -17.74 2.05
N LEU A 98 2.38 -16.65 1.77
CA LEU A 98 2.48 -15.92 0.50
C LEU A 98 3.92 -15.45 0.23
N LEU A 99 4.59 -14.84 1.21
CA LEU A 99 5.98 -14.41 1.07
C LEU A 99 6.89 -15.60 0.74
N ALA A 100 6.76 -16.72 1.44
CA ALA A 100 7.55 -17.92 1.18
C ALA A 100 7.41 -18.40 -0.27
N VAL A 101 6.18 -18.44 -0.81
CA VAL A 101 5.93 -18.79 -2.22
C VAL A 101 6.57 -17.76 -3.16
N LEU A 102 6.43 -16.46 -2.87
CA LEU A 102 6.99 -15.40 -3.71
C LEU A 102 8.53 -15.38 -3.69
N LEU A 103 9.19 -15.84 -2.63
CA LEU A 103 10.66 -15.86 -2.53
C LEU A 103 11.29 -17.12 -3.14
N LEU A 104 10.51 -18.12 -3.56
CA LEU A 104 11.03 -19.35 -4.18
C LEU A 104 12.00 -19.11 -5.36
N PRO A 105 11.78 -18.15 -6.28
CA PRO A 105 12.72 -17.85 -7.37
C PRO A 105 14.12 -17.47 -6.92
N LEU A 106 14.27 -16.90 -5.70
CA LEU A 106 15.58 -16.54 -5.15
C LEU A 106 16.38 -17.77 -4.71
N LEU A 107 15.72 -18.88 -4.41
CA LEU A 107 16.36 -20.14 -4.05
C LEU A 107 16.75 -20.93 -5.29
N GLU A 108 15.97 -20.83 -6.36
CA GLU A 108 16.19 -21.58 -7.60
C GLU A 108 17.23 -20.94 -8.52
N GLN A 109 17.36 -19.61 -8.50
CA GLN A 109 18.26 -18.87 -9.37
C GLN A 109 19.44 -18.31 -8.61
N ARG A 110 20.65 -18.42 -9.20
CA ARG A 110 21.84 -17.78 -8.64
C ARG A 110 21.67 -16.27 -8.66
N TRP A 111 22.05 -15.60 -7.57
CA TRP A 111 21.90 -14.16 -7.40
C TRP A 111 22.53 -13.33 -8.53
N ASN A 112 23.69 -13.76 -9.02
CA ASN A 112 24.46 -13.10 -10.09
C ASN A 112 24.20 -13.72 -11.47
N ALA A 113 23.09 -14.44 -11.66
CA ALA A 113 22.75 -14.99 -12.98
C ALA A 113 22.53 -13.86 -13.99
N GLN A 114 23.16 -13.98 -15.16
CA GLN A 114 23.05 -12.99 -16.24
C GLN A 114 21.60 -12.78 -16.70
N HIS A 115 20.77 -13.83 -16.61
CA HIS A 115 19.37 -13.83 -17.03
C HIS A 115 18.40 -13.99 -15.85
N TRP A 116 18.65 -13.29 -14.73
CA TRP A 116 17.72 -13.33 -13.60
C TRP A 116 16.34 -12.77 -14.02
N GLY A 117 15.28 -13.54 -13.84
CA GLY A 117 13.93 -13.16 -14.25
C GLY A 117 12.87 -14.12 -13.71
N LEU A 118 11.60 -13.79 -13.96
CA LEU A 118 10.46 -14.64 -13.60
C LEU A 118 9.86 -15.28 -14.86
N ASP A 119 9.49 -16.55 -14.75
CA ASP A 119 8.67 -17.21 -15.74
C ASP A 119 7.24 -16.65 -15.74
N ALA A 120 6.47 -16.95 -16.80
CA ALA A 120 5.16 -16.33 -17.02
C ALA A 120 4.15 -16.61 -15.88
N PRO A 121 4.01 -17.84 -15.35
CA PRO A 121 3.11 -18.11 -14.23
C PRO A 121 3.44 -17.28 -12.97
N ARG A 122 4.72 -17.19 -12.59
CA ARG A 122 5.14 -16.44 -11.40
C ARG A 122 5.00 -14.94 -11.58
N THR A 123 5.30 -14.46 -12.78
CA THR A 123 5.07 -13.06 -13.16
C THR A 123 3.60 -12.70 -13.02
N ALA A 124 2.70 -13.53 -13.59
CA ALA A 124 1.26 -13.31 -13.51
C ALA A 124 0.76 -13.34 -12.06
N PHE A 125 1.22 -14.31 -11.27
CA PHE A 125 0.88 -14.41 -9.86
C PHE A 125 1.30 -13.15 -9.08
N LEU A 126 2.56 -12.72 -9.20
CA LEU A 126 3.04 -11.49 -8.55
C LEU A 126 2.25 -10.25 -8.99
N ALA A 127 1.99 -10.11 -10.30
CA ALA A 127 1.23 -8.99 -10.85
C ALA A 127 -0.20 -8.91 -10.30
N VAL A 128 -0.91 -10.05 -10.23
CA VAL A 128 -2.26 -10.12 -9.68
C VAL A 128 -2.28 -9.71 -8.21
N VAL A 129 -1.35 -10.22 -7.40
CA VAL A 129 -1.31 -9.90 -5.97
C VAL A 129 -1.01 -8.41 -5.72
N LEU A 130 -0.08 -7.82 -6.49
CA LEU A 130 0.18 -6.37 -6.45
C LEU A 130 -1.07 -5.56 -6.86
N LEU A 131 -1.77 -6.01 -7.90
CA LEU A 131 -2.99 -5.37 -8.38
C LEU A 131 -4.09 -5.35 -7.32
N VAL A 132 -4.25 -6.42 -6.54
CA VAL A 132 -5.21 -6.44 -5.42
C VAL A 132 -4.96 -5.28 -4.45
N GLY A 133 -3.69 -5.04 -4.09
CA GLY A 133 -3.30 -3.91 -3.24
C GLY A 133 -3.66 -2.56 -3.85
N VAL A 134 -3.35 -2.36 -5.14
CA VAL A 134 -3.63 -1.10 -5.86
C VAL A 134 -5.14 -0.85 -5.95
N VAL A 135 -5.91 -1.83 -6.43
CA VAL A 135 -7.37 -1.73 -6.61
C VAL A 135 -8.08 -1.44 -5.29
N ASN A 136 -7.59 -1.99 -4.17
CA ASN A 136 -8.16 -1.71 -2.86
C ASN A 136 -8.10 -0.21 -2.48
N PHE A 137 -7.14 0.56 -3.02
CA PHE A 137 -6.99 1.98 -2.71
C PHE A 137 -7.44 2.93 -3.83
N LEU A 138 -7.73 2.42 -5.04
CA LEU A 138 -8.26 3.23 -6.15
C LEU A 138 -9.49 4.08 -5.79
N PRO A 139 -10.53 3.58 -5.10
CA PRO A 139 -11.74 4.36 -4.82
C PRO A 139 -11.61 5.28 -3.60
N THR A 140 -10.41 5.43 -3.03
CA THR A 140 -10.14 6.28 -1.86
C THR A 140 -9.55 7.62 -2.28
N ARG A 141 -9.28 8.53 -1.33
CA ARG A 141 -8.55 9.77 -1.66
C ARG A 141 -7.12 9.52 -2.16
N TRP A 142 -6.61 8.30 -2.01
CA TRP A 142 -5.31 7.88 -2.54
C TRP A 142 -5.37 7.44 -3.98
N GLY A 143 -6.52 7.43 -4.66
CA GLY A 143 -6.69 6.82 -5.97
C GLY A 143 -5.61 7.20 -6.98
N LEU A 144 -5.31 8.51 -7.13
CA LEU A 144 -4.24 8.97 -8.01
C LEU A 144 -2.87 8.38 -7.63
N TRP A 145 -2.50 8.42 -6.35
CA TRP A 145 -1.19 7.95 -5.88
C TRP A 145 -1.09 6.43 -5.84
N ALA A 146 -2.21 5.73 -5.63
CA ALA A 146 -2.32 4.29 -5.81
C ALA A 146 -2.12 3.90 -7.28
N SER A 147 -2.67 4.66 -8.24
CA SER A 147 -2.41 4.47 -9.66
C SER A 147 -0.94 4.70 -10.02
N VAL A 148 -0.31 5.75 -9.49
CA VAL A 148 1.13 6.00 -9.69
C VAL A 148 1.96 4.82 -9.14
N ALA A 149 1.65 4.34 -7.93
CA ALA A 149 2.32 3.17 -7.37
C ALA A 149 2.09 1.91 -8.24
N GLY A 150 0.87 1.69 -8.71
CA GLY A 150 0.53 0.59 -9.61
C GLY A 150 1.30 0.63 -10.94
N ALA A 151 1.48 1.82 -11.53
CA ALA A 151 2.31 1.99 -12.72
C ALA A 151 3.78 1.65 -12.43
N CYS A 152 4.32 2.08 -11.28
CA CYS A 152 5.68 1.75 -10.87
C CYS A 152 5.86 0.24 -10.63
N PHE A 153 4.90 -0.42 -9.98
CA PHE A 153 4.89 -1.88 -9.82
C PHE A 153 4.85 -2.60 -11.17
N THR A 154 4.04 -2.10 -12.11
CA THR A 154 3.94 -2.65 -13.47
C THR A 154 5.28 -2.57 -14.20
N MET A 155 5.98 -1.43 -14.12
CA MET A 155 7.33 -1.28 -14.69
C MET A 155 8.31 -2.29 -14.08
N GLY A 156 8.28 -2.47 -12.76
CA GLY A 156 9.10 -3.47 -12.07
C GLY A 156 8.81 -4.89 -12.54
N VAL A 157 7.53 -5.27 -12.62
CA VAL A 157 7.09 -6.59 -13.12
C VAL A 157 7.55 -6.81 -14.57
N ILE A 158 7.42 -5.81 -15.46
CA ILE A 158 7.89 -5.91 -16.85
C ILE A 158 9.39 -6.20 -16.90
N VAL A 159 10.20 -5.51 -16.10
CA VAL A 159 11.65 -5.74 -16.04
C VAL A 159 12.00 -7.15 -15.55
N LEU A 160 11.21 -7.72 -14.64
CA LEU A 160 11.41 -9.09 -14.17
C LEU A 160 10.93 -10.15 -15.18
N ALA A 161 9.87 -9.86 -15.94
CA ALA A 161 9.28 -10.77 -16.92
C ALA A 161 10.07 -10.83 -18.24
N ARG A 162 10.79 -9.76 -18.59
CA ARG A 162 11.45 -9.59 -19.88
C ARG A 162 12.96 -9.50 -19.70
N THR A 163 13.64 -10.60 -19.95
CA THR A 163 15.12 -10.69 -19.94
C THR A 163 15.75 -10.14 -21.22
N ASP A 164 14.96 -9.92 -22.26
CA ASP A 164 15.36 -9.40 -23.58
C ASP A 164 15.43 -7.86 -23.65
N ILE A 165 14.97 -7.15 -22.62
CA ILE A 165 15.06 -5.68 -22.56
C ILE A 165 16.54 -5.28 -22.43
N ALA A 166 16.98 -4.35 -23.28
CA ALA A 166 18.31 -3.76 -23.20
C ALA A 166 18.62 -3.28 -21.75
N PRO A 167 19.78 -3.62 -21.18
CA PRO A 167 20.09 -3.33 -19.77
C PRO A 167 19.91 -1.86 -19.37
N GLU A 168 20.26 -0.92 -20.24
CA GLU A 168 20.07 0.51 -20.02
C GLU A 168 18.60 0.91 -19.90
N THR A 169 17.74 0.38 -20.78
CA THR A 169 16.30 0.63 -20.75
C THR A 169 15.68 0.07 -19.48
N ALA A 170 16.05 -1.16 -19.10
CA ALA A 170 15.60 -1.78 -17.86
C ALA A 170 16.03 -0.92 -16.64
N ALA A 171 17.28 -0.46 -16.60
CA ALA A 171 17.78 0.41 -15.53
C ALA A 171 17.01 1.73 -15.44
N ARG A 172 16.70 2.37 -16.58
CA ARG A 172 15.88 3.62 -16.62
C ARG A 172 14.46 3.38 -16.13
N LEU A 173 13.82 2.28 -16.53
CA LEU A 173 12.47 1.92 -16.06
C LEU A 173 12.45 1.69 -14.54
N VAL A 174 13.43 0.96 -14.00
CA VAL A 174 13.53 0.74 -12.56
C VAL A 174 13.80 2.05 -11.82
N ALA A 175 14.72 2.89 -12.30
CA ALA A 175 14.99 4.19 -11.71
C ALA A 175 13.73 5.09 -11.69
N ALA A 176 12.98 5.12 -12.80
CA ALA A 176 11.71 5.84 -12.89
C ALA A 176 10.67 5.29 -11.91
N ALA A 177 10.57 3.96 -11.77
CA ALA A 177 9.69 3.32 -10.81
C ALA A 177 10.05 3.67 -9.35
N LEU A 178 11.34 3.68 -8.99
CA LEU A 178 11.79 4.11 -7.64
C LEU A 178 11.40 5.57 -7.37
N GLY A 179 11.64 6.45 -8.35
CA GLY A 179 11.26 7.87 -8.26
C GLY A 179 9.75 8.06 -8.12
N GLY A 180 8.97 7.36 -8.95
CA GLY A 180 7.51 7.39 -8.92
C GLY A 180 6.92 6.86 -7.60
N LEU A 181 7.50 5.83 -6.99
CA LEU A 181 7.12 5.35 -5.65
C LEU A 181 7.43 6.39 -4.56
N GLY A 182 8.58 7.07 -4.64
CA GLY A 182 8.92 8.18 -3.77
C GLY A 182 7.89 9.32 -3.87
N LEU A 183 7.53 9.70 -5.10
CA LEU A 183 6.48 10.69 -5.37
C LEU A 183 5.11 10.24 -4.86
N ALA A 184 4.74 8.97 -5.02
CA ALA A 184 3.47 8.44 -4.52
C ALA A 184 3.36 8.55 -3.00
N CYS A 185 4.43 8.25 -2.26
CA CYS A 185 4.49 8.40 -0.81
C CYS A 185 4.31 9.86 -0.36
N TRP A 186 5.02 10.79 -1.01
CA TRP A 186 4.88 12.22 -0.71
C TRP A 186 3.51 12.76 -1.08
N GLY A 187 3.00 12.35 -2.23
CA GLY A 187 1.68 12.72 -2.71
C GLY A 187 0.57 12.27 -1.77
N ALA A 188 0.61 11.02 -1.31
CA ALA A 188 -0.30 10.52 -0.29
C ALA A 188 -0.17 11.31 1.02
N TRP A 189 1.05 11.63 1.46
CA TRP A 189 1.27 12.46 2.64
C TRP A 189 0.70 13.88 2.51
N LEU A 190 0.86 14.53 1.36
CA LEU A 190 0.32 15.86 1.11
C LEU A 190 -1.22 15.85 1.11
N VAL A 191 -1.83 14.82 0.54
CA VAL A 191 -3.29 14.65 0.55
C VAL A 191 -3.79 14.33 1.98
N LEU A 192 -3.01 13.63 2.83
CA LEU A 192 -3.32 13.47 4.27
C LEU A 192 -3.36 14.80 5.03
N ARG A 193 -2.50 15.76 4.67
CA ARG A 193 -2.41 17.06 5.34
C ARG A 193 -3.58 18.00 5.01
N ARG A 194 -4.29 17.75 3.91
CA ARG A 194 -5.45 18.56 3.55
C ARG A 194 -6.58 18.30 4.56
N ARG A 195 -6.97 19.35 5.28
CA ARG A 195 -8.12 19.28 6.19
C ARG A 195 -9.38 19.07 5.37
N SER A 196 -10.16 18.06 5.73
CA SER A 196 -11.52 17.94 5.22
C SER A 196 -12.43 18.85 6.03
N SER A 197 -13.25 19.64 5.35
CA SER A 197 -14.34 20.43 5.95
C SER A 197 -15.56 19.57 6.33
N ALA A 198 -15.45 18.24 6.21
CA ALA A 198 -16.57 17.34 6.47
C ALA A 198 -16.94 17.28 7.96
N GLY A 199 -18.18 16.88 8.22
CA GLY A 199 -18.72 16.73 9.56
C GLY A 199 -17.96 15.69 10.42
N PRO A 200 -18.21 15.63 11.74
CA PRO A 200 -17.51 14.71 12.64
C PRO A 200 -17.57 13.24 12.21
N VAL A 201 -18.74 12.75 11.80
CA VAL A 201 -18.96 11.37 11.33
C VAL A 201 -18.17 11.11 10.04
N ASP A 202 -18.27 12.01 9.08
CA ASP A 202 -17.58 11.89 7.79
C ASP A 202 -16.07 11.86 7.95
N ARG A 203 -15.51 12.67 8.86
CA ARG A 203 -14.06 12.64 9.13
C ARG A 203 -13.61 11.27 9.63
N ILE A 204 -14.37 10.64 10.54
CA ILE A 204 -14.08 9.29 11.04
C ILE A 204 -14.20 8.27 9.90
N TRP A 205 -15.28 8.34 9.13
CA TRP A 205 -15.56 7.44 8.02
C TRP A 205 -14.49 7.51 6.92
N LEU A 206 -14.18 8.71 6.43
CA LEU A 206 -13.17 8.95 5.40
C LEU A 206 -11.79 8.51 5.90
N ALA A 207 -11.42 8.86 7.14
CA ALA A 207 -10.14 8.43 7.72
C ALA A 207 -10.03 6.90 7.82
N PHE A 208 -11.11 6.20 8.18
CA PHE A 208 -11.15 4.74 8.19
C PHE A 208 -11.02 4.17 6.78
N ARG A 209 -11.88 4.61 5.85
CA ARG A 209 -11.92 4.17 4.46
C ARG A 209 -10.56 4.32 3.77
N ASP A 210 -9.92 5.47 3.94
CA ASP A 210 -8.63 5.75 3.32
C ASP A 210 -7.48 4.94 3.96
N ARG A 211 -7.62 4.42 5.19
CA ARG A 211 -6.61 3.58 5.84
C ARG A 211 -6.76 2.08 5.51
N PHE A 212 -7.99 1.60 5.42
CA PHE A 212 -8.27 0.16 5.22
C PHE A 212 -8.66 -0.20 3.78
N GLY A 213 -8.96 0.80 2.95
CA GLY A 213 -9.33 0.64 1.55
C GLY A 213 -10.74 0.11 1.32
N LEU A 214 -11.00 -0.23 0.06
CA LEU A 214 -12.30 -0.60 -0.49
C LEU A 214 -12.98 -1.75 0.26
N VAL A 215 -12.28 -2.86 0.43
CA VAL A 215 -12.87 -4.11 0.90
C VAL A 215 -13.47 -3.94 2.29
N TRP A 216 -12.69 -3.36 3.21
CA TRP A 216 -13.14 -3.14 4.59
C TRP A 216 -14.11 -1.98 4.72
N ALA A 217 -13.91 -0.90 3.96
CA ALA A 217 -14.85 0.20 3.92
C ALA A 217 -16.24 -0.31 3.55
N ARG A 218 -16.36 -1.05 2.44
CA ARG A 218 -17.65 -1.53 1.97
C ARG A 218 -18.38 -2.38 3.02
N ARG A 219 -17.66 -3.30 3.67
CA ARG A 219 -18.23 -4.14 4.73
C ARG A 219 -18.68 -3.35 5.96
N VAL A 220 -17.92 -2.32 6.36
CA VAL A 220 -18.32 -1.44 7.48
C VAL A 220 -19.52 -0.60 7.10
N GLN A 221 -19.56 -0.08 5.87
CA GLN A 221 -20.69 0.69 5.34
C GLN A 221 -22.00 -0.11 5.42
N GLU A 222 -21.97 -1.37 4.98
CA GLU A 222 -23.12 -2.27 5.04
C GLU A 222 -23.56 -2.54 6.47
N GLN A 223 -22.63 -2.84 7.38
CA GLN A 223 -22.95 -3.10 8.78
C GLN A 223 -23.52 -1.87 9.50
N PHE A 224 -22.94 -0.70 9.24
CA PHE A 224 -23.46 0.56 9.77
C PHE A 224 -24.90 0.81 9.29
N ASN A 225 -25.13 0.68 7.98
CA ASN A 225 -26.45 0.95 7.40
C ASN A 225 -27.52 -0.02 7.92
N GLN A 226 -27.19 -1.30 8.11
CA GLN A 226 -28.10 -2.27 8.71
C GLN A 226 -28.41 -1.91 10.17
N ALA A 227 -27.39 -1.52 10.95
CA ALA A 227 -27.60 -1.14 12.35
C ALA A 227 -28.43 0.16 12.46
N ALA A 228 -28.18 1.15 11.60
CA ALA A 228 -28.96 2.39 11.53
C ALA A 228 -30.44 2.12 11.19
N LEU A 229 -30.69 1.23 10.23
CA LEU A 229 -32.04 0.80 9.86
C LEU A 229 -32.77 0.14 11.04
N HIS A 230 -32.12 -0.77 11.77
CA HIS A 230 -32.70 -1.41 12.96
C HIS A 230 -32.98 -0.43 14.10
N ALA A 231 -32.16 0.62 14.23
CA ALA A 231 -32.37 1.71 15.18
C ALA A 231 -33.35 2.79 14.68
N GLN A 232 -34.03 2.55 13.54
CA GLN A 232 -34.99 3.48 12.93
C GLN A 232 -34.40 4.86 12.59
N HIS A 233 -33.10 4.94 12.33
CA HIS A 233 -32.48 6.14 11.81
C HIS A 233 -32.68 6.22 10.29
N ALA A 234 -33.15 7.37 9.80
CA ALA A 234 -33.29 7.63 8.36
C ALA A 234 -31.96 7.87 7.63
N ALA A 235 -30.86 8.01 8.38
CA ALA A 235 -29.55 8.29 7.83
C ALA A 235 -28.87 7.05 7.24
N ARG A 236 -28.11 7.25 6.16
CA ARG A 236 -27.33 6.20 5.47
C ARG A 236 -25.90 6.66 5.28
N LEU A 237 -24.95 5.80 5.62
CA LEU A 237 -23.54 5.99 5.28
C LEU A 237 -23.32 5.62 3.81
N SER A 238 -23.02 6.62 2.99
CA SER A 238 -22.65 6.50 1.59
C SER A 238 -21.12 6.43 1.43
N TRP A 239 -20.63 6.21 0.20
CA TRP A 239 -19.19 6.20 -0.06
C TRP A 239 -18.50 7.53 0.29
N PRO A 240 -19.00 8.71 -0.15
CA PRO A 240 -18.40 10.00 0.20
C PRO A 240 -18.65 10.47 1.64
N GLY A 241 -19.69 9.96 2.32
CA GLY A 241 -20.05 10.44 3.66
C GLY A 241 -21.45 10.01 4.10
N LEU A 242 -21.88 10.48 5.27
CA LEU A 242 -23.21 10.31 5.82
C LEU A 242 -24.23 11.15 5.02
N VAL A 243 -25.36 10.54 4.68
CA VAL A 243 -26.50 11.20 4.05
C VAL A 243 -27.69 11.06 5.00
N GLY A 244 -28.23 12.15 5.52
CA GLY A 244 -29.33 12.14 6.49
C GLY A 244 -29.41 13.40 7.36
N ASP A 245 -30.29 13.39 8.35
CA ASP A 245 -30.55 14.51 9.26
C ASP A 245 -29.36 14.79 10.20
N GLU A 246 -28.92 16.05 10.23
CA GLU A 246 -27.83 16.52 11.09
C GLU A 246 -28.15 16.41 12.58
N LYS A 247 -29.43 16.43 12.96
CA LYS A 247 -29.86 16.35 14.36
C LYS A 247 -29.44 15.05 15.06
N GLN A 248 -29.18 13.99 14.32
CA GLN A 248 -28.81 12.66 14.84
C GLN A 248 -27.30 12.38 14.77
N GLN A 249 -26.46 13.37 14.44
CA GLN A 249 -25.03 13.14 14.18
C GLN A 249 -24.28 12.47 15.35
N GLU A 250 -24.59 12.79 16.59
CA GLU A 250 -23.87 12.20 17.74
C GLU A 250 -24.22 10.71 17.93
N GLN A 251 -25.51 10.35 17.84
CA GLN A 251 -25.95 8.95 17.89
C GLN A 251 -25.36 8.13 16.74
N LEU A 252 -25.33 8.70 15.53
CA LEU A 252 -24.73 8.06 14.36
C LEU A 252 -23.21 7.95 14.48
N ARG A 253 -22.54 8.92 15.14
CA ARG A 253 -21.12 8.85 15.46
C ARG A 253 -20.83 7.69 16.42
N GLU A 254 -21.57 7.57 17.50
CA GLU A 254 -21.43 6.49 18.47
C GLU A 254 -21.64 5.13 17.82
N LEU A 255 -22.68 5.02 16.98
CA LEU A 255 -22.96 3.82 16.20
C LEU A 255 -21.78 3.45 15.28
N LEU A 256 -21.20 4.42 14.57
CA LEU A 256 -20.05 4.19 13.71
C LEU A 256 -18.83 3.74 14.52
N LEU A 257 -18.54 4.39 15.65
CA LEU A 257 -17.43 4.01 16.53
C LEU A 257 -17.61 2.59 17.09
N ALA A 258 -18.83 2.19 17.43
CA ALA A 258 -19.14 0.84 17.87
C ALA A 258 -18.80 -0.20 16.79
N VAL A 259 -19.18 0.05 15.52
CA VAL A 259 -18.84 -0.84 14.37
C VAL A 259 -17.32 -0.87 14.13
N LEU A 260 -16.64 0.27 14.31
CA LEU A 260 -15.20 0.41 14.06
C LEU A 260 -14.30 -0.06 15.20
N LYS A 261 -14.83 -0.35 16.39
CA LYS A 261 -14.08 -0.79 17.59
C LYS A 261 -13.09 -1.92 17.29
N ARG A 262 -13.48 -2.87 16.44
CA ARG A 262 -12.66 -4.04 16.03
C ARG A 262 -11.44 -3.70 15.16
N PHE A 263 -11.38 -2.47 14.64
CA PHE A 263 -10.26 -1.94 13.86
C PHE A 263 -9.33 -1.05 14.70
N GLY A 264 -9.55 -0.98 16.03
CA GLY A 264 -8.75 -0.13 16.93
C GLY A 264 -9.00 1.36 16.72
N VAL A 265 -10.09 1.73 16.06
CA VAL A 265 -10.60 3.11 16.02
C VAL A 265 -11.39 3.32 17.30
N GLN A 266 -10.70 3.77 18.35
CA GLN A 266 -11.32 4.34 19.55
C GLN A 266 -11.14 5.85 19.51
N ASP A 267 -11.89 6.57 20.33
CA ASP A 267 -11.99 8.03 20.38
C ASP A 267 -10.65 8.70 20.81
N ARG A 268 -9.59 8.54 19.99
CA ARG A 268 -8.35 9.33 20.06
C ARG A 268 -8.60 10.80 19.67
N ALA A 269 -9.86 11.24 19.61
CA ALA A 269 -10.28 12.57 19.22
C ALA A 269 -10.09 13.61 20.34
N SER A 270 -9.61 13.20 21.53
CA SER A 270 -9.34 14.09 22.66
C SER A 270 -7.86 14.50 22.82
N THR A 271 -6.99 14.20 21.85
CA THR A 271 -5.56 14.60 21.83
C THR A 271 -5.13 15.11 20.47
#